data_AF-A0A350RB29-F1
#
_entry.id   AF-A0A350RB29-F1
#
_cell.length_a   1.000
_cell.length_b   1.000
_cell.length_c   1.000
_cell.angle_alpha   90.00
_cell.angle_beta   90.00
_cell.angle_gamma   90.00
#
_symmetry.space_group_name_H-M   'P 1'
#
loop_
_entity.id
_entity.type
_entity.pdbx_description
1 polymer ?
#
loop_
_entity_poly.entity_id
_entity_poly.type
_entity_poly.pdbx_seq_one_letter_code
_entity_poly.pdbx_strand_id
1 'polypeptide(L)'
;MSLLELRSYVTDIKKDDKNSHGYRAASSFSMLEHIDLMMNRYLKEEQTEKGAILLDVFGMLQGLFVGIDALYDLAIGLTQYKYHINVNANPTLHELKYIRNDIVGHPTHRTYPNGGMGFSILSTEHLSKEKFSYHTYVFEKNHLEVKTKDVYLKPLLDAYQNEKKHILDEILIFLKHETTKTDIPEALYTLFETLNLETLTDIKTMFMKEYQVPTDSPHRFIWRLGLLEEVITWVETDVELNDFVSHIGKTQVSKLYEIALDLENRKGKDLYAPIPNILKGFYKFIRAHESYALHLLKNLHDKEHPLHDADLIALMSLNPNKEASKLLRFLKDQKDEHKVFMIGSILRGYRPKSK
;
A
#
# COMPACT_ATOMS: atom_id res chain seq x y z
N MET A 1 21.25 11.64 9.40
CA MET A 1 21.58 13.01 8.95
C MET A 1 20.33 13.73 8.43
N SER A 2 19.46 13.10 7.64
CA SER A 2 18.24 13.72 7.11
C SER A 2 17.27 14.31 8.14
N LEU A 3 17.02 13.64 9.27
CA LEU A 3 16.03 14.12 10.25
C LEU A 3 16.36 15.53 10.80
N LEU A 4 17.64 15.82 11.07
CA LEU A 4 18.06 17.12 11.61
C LEU A 4 17.93 18.24 10.56
N GLU A 5 18.24 17.94 9.30
CA GLU A 5 18.07 18.91 8.20
C GLU A 5 16.60 19.14 7.87
N LEU A 6 15.76 18.10 7.88
CA LEU A 6 14.31 18.23 7.70
C LEU A 6 13.65 19.07 8.79
N ARG A 7 14.26 19.15 9.99
CA ARG A 7 13.74 19.97 11.09
C ARG A 7 13.64 21.45 10.69
N SER A 8 14.59 21.99 9.92
CA SER A 8 14.50 23.39 9.49
C SER A 8 13.29 23.60 8.58
N TYR A 9 13.09 22.74 7.59
CA TYR A 9 11.92 22.78 6.70
C TYR A 9 10.59 22.69 7.47
N VAL A 10 10.51 21.82 8.49
CA VAL A 10 9.32 21.69 9.36
C VAL A 10 9.11 22.91 10.26
N THR A 11 10.19 23.61 10.64
CA THR A 11 10.11 24.81 11.47
C THR A 11 9.67 26.01 10.63
N ASP A 12 10.23 26.12 9.42
CA ASP A 12 10.05 27.24 8.50
C ASP A 12 8.71 27.17 7.74
N ILE A 13 8.10 25.98 7.63
CA ILE A 13 6.80 25.84 6.98
C ILE A 13 5.72 26.63 7.74
N LYS A 14 4.97 27.44 6.99
CA LYS A 14 3.89 28.26 7.56
C LYS A 14 2.79 27.37 8.14
N LYS A 15 2.45 27.61 9.40
CA LYS A 15 1.25 27.06 10.05
C LYS A 15 0.10 28.03 9.82
N ASP A 16 -0.88 27.62 9.02
CA ASP A 16 -2.01 28.46 8.60
C ASP A 16 -3.31 27.80 9.05
N ASP A 17 -4.26 28.57 9.58
CA ASP A 17 -5.57 28.07 10.00
C ASP A 17 -6.42 27.60 8.81
N LYS A 18 -6.05 27.99 7.58
CA LYS A 18 -6.73 27.60 6.34
C LYS A 18 -6.07 26.42 5.62
N ASN A 19 -4.86 26.01 6.03
CA ASN A 19 -4.12 24.94 5.38
C ASN A 19 -3.43 24.02 6.40
N SER A 20 -3.80 22.74 6.40
CA SER A 20 -3.30 21.76 7.37
C SER A 20 -1.86 21.29 7.13
N HIS A 21 -1.24 21.58 5.98
CA HIS A 21 0.09 21.04 5.64
C HIS A 21 1.17 21.36 6.68
N GLY A 22 1.26 22.61 7.16
CA GLY A 22 2.28 22.99 8.15
C GLY A 22 2.07 22.33 9.52
N TYR A 23 0.82 22.22 9.98
CA TYR A 23 0.50 21.50 11.22
C TYR A 23 0.75 20.01 11.09
N ARG A 24 0.38 19.42 9.95
CA ARG A 24 0.61 18.00 9.64
C ARG A 24 2.10 17.68 9.65
N ALA A 25 2.93 18.48 8.98
CA ALA A 25 4.38 18.31 8.99
C ALA A 25 4.95 18.36 10.42
N ALA A 26 4.54 19.37 11.22
CA ALA A 26 5.02 19.53 12.59
C ALA A 26 4.61 18.38 13.53
N SER A 27 3.33 17.98 13.51
CA SER A 27 2.85 16.88 14.36
C SER A 27 3.50 15.57 13.99
N SER A 28 3.64 15.28 12.70
CA SER A 28 4.20 14.03 12.21
C SER A 28 5.70 13.94 12.47
N PHE A 29 6.43 15.04 12.29
CA PHE A 29 7.85 15.10 12.64
C PHE A 29 8.08 14.83 14.13
N SER A 30 7.32 15.50 15.01
CA SER A 30 7.40 15.26 16.46
C SER A 30 7.06 13.80 16.82
N MET A 31 6.08 13.20 16.15
CA MET A 31 5.72 11.80 16.37
C MET A 31 6.86 10.85 16.00
N LEU A 32 7.58 11.11 14.89
CA LEU A 32 8.75 10.32 14.52
C LEU A 32 9.86 10.38 15.57
N GLU A 33 10.04 11.53 16.23
CA GLU A 33 11.01 11.69 17.33
C GLU A 33 10.58 10.92 18.59
N HIS A 34 9.29 10.94 18.92
CA HIS A 34 8.76 10.14 20.03
C HIS A 34 8.96 8.64 19.80
N ILE A 35 8.75 8.19 18.56
CA ILE A 35 8.95 6.78 18.21
C ILE A 35 10.43 6.42 18.28
N ASP A 36 11.34 7.28 17.82
CA ASP A 36 12.79 7.04 17.99
C ASP A 36 13.15 6.89 19.47
N LEU A 37 12.58 7.72 20.35
CA LEU A 37 12.79 7.62 21.79
C LEU A 37 12.26 6.29 22.35
N MET A 38 11.05 5.88 21.96
CA MET A 38 10.45 4.60 22.35
C MET A 38 11.29 3.41 21.87
N MET A 39 11.70 3.41 20.60
CA MET A 39 12.55 2.36 20.02
C MET A 39 13.90 2.26 20.73
N ASN A 40 14.54 3.40 21.00
CA ASN A 40 15.81 3.44 21.71
C ASN A 40 15.69 2.86 23.12
N ARG A 41 14.61 3.17 23.84
CA ARG A 41 14.34 2.59 25.15
C ARG A 41 14.12 1.08 25.05
N TYR A 42 13.26 0.66 24.11
CA TYR A 42 12.95 -0.75 23.90
C TYR A 42 14.21 -1.58 23.59
N LEU A 43 15.11 -1.07 22.77
CA LEU A 43 16.33 -1.80 22.40
C LEU A 43 17.38 -1.86 23.53
N LYS A 44 17.39 -0.90 24.46
CA LYS A 44 18.42 -0.79 25.51
C LYS A 44 18.02 -1.41 26.84
N GLU A 45 16.75 -1.31 27.22
CA GLU A 45 16.29 -1.79 28.53
C GLU A 45 15.94 -3.27 28.45
N GLU A 46 16.64 -4.11 29.19
CA GLU A 46 16.22 -5.49 29.41
C GLU A 46 14.99 -5.52 30.33
N GLN A 47 14.01 -6.35 30.00
CA GLN A 47 12.82 -6.57 30.82
C GLN A 47 12.65 -8.06 31.07
N THR A 48 12.46 -8.42 32.34
CA THR A 48 12.23 -9.81 32.78
C THR A 48 10.81 -10.01 33.31
N GLU A 49 10.14 -8.93 33.68
CA GLU A 49 8.75 -8.95 34.17
C GLU A 49 7.78 -9.06 32.99
N LYS A 50 6.88 -10.05 33.04
CA LYS A 50 6.01 -10.39 31.89
C LYS A 50 5.09 -9.25 31.48
N GLY A 51 4.52 -8.51 32.44
CA GLY A 51 3.67 -7.34 32.20
C GLY A 51 4.44 -6.21 31.50
N ALA A 52 5.67 -5.94 31.93
CA ALA A 52 6.56 -4.97 31.31
C ALA A 52 6.92 -5.39 29.87
N ILE A 53 7.26 -6.66 29.63
CA ILE A 53 7.50 -7.18 28.28
C ILE A 53 6.26 -7.01 27.40
N LEU A 54 5.07 -7.29 27.93
CA LEU A 54 3.81 -7.12 27.20
C LEU A 54 3.56 -5.66 26.83
N LEU A 55 3.74 -4.74 27.78
CA LEU A 55 3.61 -3.30 27.55
C LEU A 55 4.61 -2.81 26.50
N ASP A 56 5.85 -3.28 26.59
CA ASP A 56 6.92 -3.01 25.64
C ASP A 56 6.54 -3.49 24.22
N VAL A 57 6.09 -4.74 24.07
CA VAL A 57 5.68 -5.28 22.75
C VAL A 57 4.48 -4.53 22.17
N PHE A 58 3.44 -4.28 22.97
CA PHE A 58 2.26 -3.53 22.52
C PHE A 58 2.62 -2.09 22.13
N GLY A 59 3.39 -1.42 22.99
CA GLY A 59 3.87 -0.05 22.76
C GLY A 59 4.69 0.04 21.48
N MET A 60 5.54 -0.95 21.21
CA MET A 60 6.36 -0.98 19.99
C MET A 60 5.55 -1.27 18.73
N LEU A 61 4.64 -2.25 18.74
CA LEU A 61 3.78 -2.53 17.59
C LEU A 61 2.92 -1.31 17.22
N GLN A 62 2.35 -0.65 18.23
CA GLN A 62 1.59 0.58 18.02
C GLN A 62 2.50 1.73 17.56
N GLY A 63 3.69 1.86 18.15
CA GLY A 63 4.68 2.87 17.77
C GLY A 63 5.14 2.74 16.31
N LEU A 64 5.41 1.52 15.82
CA LEU A 64 5.77 1.28 14.43
C LEU A 64 4.66 1.67 13.46
N PHE A 65 3.41 1.32 13.78
CA PHE A 65 2.26 1.68 12.97
C PHE A 65 2.07 3.20 12.90
N VAL A 66 2.11 3.87 14.05
CA VAL A 66 2.02 5.34 14.13
C VAL A 66 3.20 6.00 13.42
N GLY A 67 4.37 5.37 13.41
CA GLY A 67 5.54 5.84 12.68
C GLY A 67 5.34 5.82 11.17
N ILE A 68 4.77 4.74 10.65
CA ILE A 68 4.41 4.62 9.23
C ILE A 68 3.42 5.72 8.84
N ASP A 69 2.34 5.91 9.62
CA ASP A 69 1.37 6.98 9.37
C ASP A 69 2.03 8.38 9.44
N ALA A 70 2.91 8.60 10.42
CA ALA A 70 3.66 9.83 10.54
C ALA A 70 4.59 10.07 9.33
N LEU A 71 5.21 9.05 8.75
CA LEU A 71 6.00 9.20 7.52
C LEU A 71 5.13 9.62 6.33
N TYR A 72 3.94 9.03 6.16
CA TYR A 72 2.99 9.45 5.12
C TYR A 72 2.56 10.90 5.31
N ASP A 73 2.22 11.26 6.54
CA ASP A 73 1.75 12.59 6.87
C ASP A 73 2.85 13.65 6.76
N LEU A 74 4.09 13.31 7.12
CA LEU A 74 5.23 14.19 6.94
C LEU A 74 5.50 14.43 5.46
N ALA A 75 5.50 13.39 4.62
CA ALA A 75 5.65 13.51 3.17
C ALA A 75 4.60 14.47 2.59
N ILE A 76 3.33 14.29 2.94
CA ILE A 76 2.25 15.16 2.46
C ILE A 76 2.33 16.56 3.08
N GLY A 77 2.76 16.69 4.33
CA GLY A 77 2.93 17.97 4.99
C GLY A 77 4.01 18.84 4.32
N LEU A 78 5.14 18.23 3.97
CA LEU A 78 6.30 18.93 3.40
C LEU A 78 6.23 19.07 1.87
N THR A 79 5.72 18.05 1.17
CA THR A 79 5.75 18.00 -0.30
C THR A 79 4.37 18.15 -0.94
N GLN A 80 3.29 18.22 -0.16
CA GLN A 80 1.88 18.15 -0.59
C GLN A 80 1.44 16.78 -1.14
N TYR A 81 2.39 15.87 -1.36
CA TYR A 81 2.14 14.57 -1.99
C TYR A 81 2.64 13.40 -1.15
N LYS A 82 2.16 12.20 -1.50
CA LYS A 82 2.57 10.92 -0.88
C LYS A 82 3.48 10.10 -1.80
N TYR A 83 4.14 10.73 -2.75
CA TYR A 83 4.88 10.03 -3.81
C TYR A 83 6.20 9.42 -3.32
N HIS A 84 6.84 10.06 -2.35
CA HIS A 84 8.07 9.63 -1.69
C HIS A 84 7.89 8.44 -0.73
N ILE A 85 6.72 7.81 -0.69
CA ILE A 85 6.43 6.76 0.27
C ILE A 85 5.53 5.67 -0.32
N ASN A 86 5.98 4.42 -0.15
CA ASN A 86 5.21 3.22 -0.49
C ASN A 86 5.52 2.04 0.44
N VAL A 87 5.26 2.21 1.73
CA VAL A 87 5.56 1.20 2.77
C VAL A 87 4.97 -0.19 2.46
N ASN A 88 3.85 -0.27 1.72
CA ASN A 88 3.26 -1.55 1.35
C ASN A 88 4.11 -2.35 0.33
N ALA A 89 5.08 -1.73 -0.34
CA ALA A 89 6.04 -2.44 -1.18
C ALA A 89 7.11 -3.18 -0.36
N ASN A 90 7.25 -2.86 0.93
CA ASN A 90 8.13 -3.57 1.86
C ASN A 90 7.34 -4.72 2.51
N PRO A 91 7.62 -6.00 2.19
CA PRO A 91 6.80 -7.13 2.65
C PRO A 91 6.70 -7.22 4.18
N THR A 92 7.81 -6.93 4.87
CA THR A 92 7.89 -6.95 6.33
C THR A 92 6.97 -5.89 6.97
N LEU A 93 6.94 -4.68 6.40
CA LEU A 93 6.10 -3.59 6.92
C LEU A 93 4.65 -3.68 6.44
N HIS A 94 4.40 -4.28 5.28
CA HIS A 94 3.07 -4.62 4.82
C HIS A 94 2.40 -5.62 5.78
N GLU A 95 3.14 -6.66 6.19
CA GLU A 95 2.68 -7.66 7.14
C GLU A 95 2.40 -7.08 8.55
N LEU A 96 3.17 -6.06 8.97
CA LEU A 96 2.97 -5.38 10.26
C LEU A 96 1.53 -4.87 10.44
N LYS A 97 0.88 -4.40 9.38
CA LYS A 97 -0.52 -3.95 9.42
C LYS A 97 -1.46 -5.06 9.91
N TYR A 98 -1.21 -6.30 9.49
CA TYR A 98 -2.01 -7.46 9.87
C TYR A 98 -1.70 -7.89 11.29
N ILE A 99 -0.42 -7.98 11.63
CA ILE A 99 0.03 -8.30 13.00
C ILE A 99 -0.57 -7.30 14.00
N ARG A 100 -0.50 -6.00 13.70
CA ARG A 100 -1.07 -4.94 14.54
C ARG A 100 -2.58 -5.11 14.70
N ASN A 101 -3.30 -5.41 13.63
CA ASN A 101 -4.75 -5.60 13.71
C ASN A 101 -5.14 -6.85 14.50
N ASP A 102 -4.35 -7.91 14.40
CA ASP A 102 -4.58 -9.17 15.12
C ASP A 102 -4.25 -9.05 16.62
N ILE A 103 -3.31 -8.19 17.02
CA ILE A 103 -2.86 -8.10 18.42
C ILE A 103 -3.40 -6.87 19.14
N VAL A 104 -3.29 -5.69 18.52
CA VAL A 104 -3.51 -4.39 19.18
C VAL A 104 -4.81 -3.73 18.71
N GLY A 105 -5.17 -3.91 17.44
CA GLY A 105 -6.28 -3.19 16.81
C GLY A 105 -7.66 -3.80 17.09
N HIS A 106 -7.92 -4.98 16.54
CA HIS A 106 -9.22 -5.65 16.60
C HIS A 106 -9.08 -7.15 16.92
N PRO A 107 -8.37 -7.52 18.00
CA PRO A 107 -8.07 -8.93 18.31
C PRO A 107 -9.33 -9.75 18.60
N THR A 108 -10.38 -9.13 19.14
CA THR A 108 -11.53 -9.84 19.70
C THR A 108 -12.67 -10.10 18.72
N HIS A 109 -12.62 -9.56 17.50
CA HIS A 109 -13.71 -9.76 16.54
C HIS A 109 -13.32 -9.37 15.11
N ARG A 110 -13.17 -10.37 14.24
CA ARG A 110 -13.12 -10.22 12.78
C ARG A 110 -14.30 -10.93 12.14
N THR A 111 -15.06 -10.24 11.30
CA THR A 111 -16.17 -10.85 10.55
C THR A 111 -15.70 -11.34 9.19
N TYR A 112 -16.02 -12.59 8.87
CA TYR A 112 -15.79 -13.21 7.56
C TYR A 112 -17.08 -13.16 6.72
N PRO A 113 -16.98 -13.10 5.38
CA PRO A 113 -18.15 -12.97 4.48
C PRO A 113 -19.25 -14.01 4.71
N ASN A 114 -18.89 -15.24 5.07
CA ASN A 114 -19.84 -16.34 5.28
C ASN A 114 -20.48 -16.36 6.69
N GLY A 115 -20.35 -15.26 7.46
CA GLY A 115 -20.81 -15.17 8.84
C GLY A 115 -19.86 -15.82 9.86
N GLY A 116 -18.65 -16.20 9.43
CA GLY A 116 -17.61 -16.69 10.31
C GLY A 116 -17.03 -15.57 11.20
N MET A 117 -16.51 -15.95 12.36
CA MET A 117 -15.90 -15.02 13.32
C MET A 117 -14.45 -15.42 13.61
N GLY A 118 -13.56 -14.44 13.58
CA GLY A 118 -12.15 -14.56 13.90
C GLY A 118 -11.79 -13.91 15.23
N PHE A 119 -10.96 -14.58 16.02
CA PHE A 119 -10.43 -14.11 17.30
C PHE A 119 -8.92 -14.35 17.33
N SER A 120 -8.14 -13.35 17.70
CA SER A 120 -6.70 -13.45 17.81
C SER A 120 -6.27 -13.32 19.27
N ILE A 121 -5.44 -14.26 19.73
CA ILE A 121 -4.98 -14.34 21.11
C ILE A 121 -3.45 -14.41 21.11
N LEU A 122 -2.81 -13.48 21.81
CA LEU A 122 -1.37 -13.50 22.04
C LEU A 122 -1.00 -14.67 22.97
N SER A 123 -0.01 -15.46 22.58
CA SER A 123 0.57 -16.50 23.43
C SER A 123 1.59 -15.91 24.40
N THR A 124 1.31 -16.03 25.69
CA THR A 124 2.18 -15.51 26.76
C THR A 124 3.25 -16.49 27.23
N GLU A 125 3.23 -17.74 26.75
CA GLU A 125 4.17 -18.79 27.18
C GLU A 125 5.59 -18.56 26.62
N HIS A 126 5.69 -17.91 25.46
CA HIS A 126 6.95 -17.63 24.75
C HIS A 126 7.16 -16.14 24.45
N LEU A 127 6.49 -15.26 25.21
CA LEU A 127 6.59 -13.82 25.05
C LEU A 127 7.95 -13.30 25.52
N SER A 128 8.69 -12.68 24.62
CA SER A 128 9.91 -11.91 24.91
C SER A 128 9.93 -10.61 24.09
N LYS A 129 10.95 -9.77 24.32
CA LYS A 129 11.19 -8.58 23.48
C LYS A 129 11.76 -8.92 22.10
N GLU A 130 12.19 -10.16 21.89
CA GLU A 130 12.73 -10.60 20.61
C GLU A 130 11.65 -11.21 19.73
N LYS A 131 10.75 -11.97 20.35
CA LYS A 131 9.71 -12.72 19.66
C LYS A 131 8.45 -12.87 20.48
N PHE A 132 7.33 -12.98 19.78
CA PHE A 132 6.07 -13.43 20.35
C PHE A 132 5.33 -14.30 19.34
N SER A 133 4.35 -15.05 19.83
CA SER A 133 3.48 -15.86 18.99
C SER A 133 2.03 -15.50 19.27
N TYR A 134 1.16 -15.67 18.28
CA TYR A 134 -0.28 -15.53 18.49
C TYR A 134 -1.07 -16.54 17.67
N HIS A 135 -2.28 -16.83 18.15
CA HIS A 135 -3.20 -17.78 17.54
C HIS A 135 -4.42 -17.02 17.04
N THR A 136 -4.79 -17.24 15.78
CA THR A 136 -6.04 -16.76 15.21
C THR A 136 -7.00 -17.94 15.05
N TYR A 137 -8.08 -17.89 15.80
CA TYR A 137 -9.17 -18.84 15.82
C TYR A 137 -10.24 -18.35 14.85
N VAL A 138 -10.48 -19.08 13.77
CA VAL A 138 -11.53 -18.77 12.79
C VAL A 138 -12.64 -19.81 12.94
N PHE A 139 -13.80 -19.36 13.39
CA PHE A 139 -14.99 -20.18 13.55
C PHE A 139 -15.94 -19.95 12.38
N GLU A 140 -16.12 -20.97 11.54
CA GLU A 140 -17.04 -20.92 10.40
C GLU A 140 -17.84 -22.22 10.32
N LYS A 141 -19.18 -22.13 10.29
CA LYS A 141 -20.09 -23.29 10.10
C LYS A 141 -19.77 -24.50 10.99
N ASN A 142 -19.51 -24.26 12.28
CA ASN A 142 -19.11 -25.27 13.28
C ASN A 142 -17.74 -25.94 13.05
N HIS A 143 -16.91 -25.36 12.20
CA HIS A 143 -15.51 -25.74 12.05
C HIS A 143 -14.62 -24.65 12.67
N LEU A 144 -13.63 -25.08 13.46
CA LEU A 144 -12.62 -24.22 14.05
C LEU A 144 -11.30 -24.46 13.33
N GLU A 145 -10.81 -23.44 12.64
CA GLU A 145 -9.44 -23.38 12.13
C GLU A 145 -8.58 -22.57 13.11
N VAL A 146 -7.38 -23.06 13.43
CA VAL A 146 -6.42 -22.35 14.28
C VAL A 146 -5.16 -22.07 13.48
N LYS A 147 -4.84 -20.78 13.30
CA LYS A 147 -3.63 -20.32 12.63
C LYS A 147 -2.66 -19.76 13.66
N THR A 148 -1.46 -20.32 13.72
CA THR A 148 -0.39 -19.81 14.60
C THR A 148 0.57 -18.97 13.79
N LYS A 149 0.97 -17.82 14.35
CA LYS A 149 1.99 -16.96 13.76
C LYS A 149 3.05 -16.60 14.79
N ASP A 150 4.29 -16.77 14.39
CA ASP A 150 5.46 -16.28 15.13
C ASP A 150 5.90 -14.95 14.54
N VAL A 151 6.16 -13.99 15.42
CA VAL A 151 6.59 -12.64 15.05
C VAL A 151 7.93 -12.36 15.71
N TYR A 152 8.91 -11.97 14.89
CA TYR A 152 10.22 -11.54 15.34
C TYR A 152 10.28 -10.01 15.25
N LEU A 153 10.59 -9.35 16.37
CA LEU A 153 10.59 -7.89 16.46
C LEU A 153 11.75 -7.28 15.69
N LYS A 154 12.94 -7.88 15.76
CA LYS A 154 14.15 -7.35 15.13
C LYS A 154 13.97 -7.07 13.62
N PRO A 155 13.48 -8.02 12.79
CA PRO A 155 13.20 -7.74 11.38
C PRO A 155 12.24 -6.56 11.15
N LEU A 156 11.20 -6.42 11.97
CA LEU A 156 10.23 -5.31 11.86
C LEU A 156 10.90 -3.97 12.19
N LEU A 157 11.69 -3.92 13.25
CA LEU A 157 12.40 -2.70 13.68
C LEU A 157 13.46 -2.29 12.65
N ASP A 158 14.25 -3.26 12.16
CA ASP A 158 15.28 -3.02 11.16
C ASP A 158 14.64 -2.54 9.83
N ALA A 159 13.55 -3.19 9.39
CA ALA A 159 12.81 -2.78 8.19
C ALA A 159 12.25 -1.36 8.33
N TYR A 160 11.65 -1.03 9.47
CA TYR A 160 11.11 0.32 9.71
C TYR A 160 12.21 1.38 9.72
N GLN A 161 13.34 1.13 10.39
CA GLN A 161 14.45 2.10 10.44
C GLN A 161 15.04 2.36 9.05
N ASN A 162 15.23 1.31 8.26
CA ASN A 162 15.72 1.43 6.89
C ASN A 162 14.73 2.22 6.04
N GLU A 163 13.46 1.83 6.04
CA GLU A 163 12.39 2.49 5.26
C GLU A 163 12.25 3.97 5.66
N LYS A 164 12.22 4.26 6.96
CA LYS A 164 12.21 5.63 7.50
C LYS A 164 13.38 6.44 6.95
N LYS A 165 14.59 5.89 6.98
CA LYS A 165 15.78 6.59 6.48
C LYS A 165 15.65 6.91 5.00
N HIS A 166 15.28 5.93 4.17
CA HIS A 166 15.10 6.12 2.73
C HIS A 166 14.07 7.22 2.42
N ILE A 167 12.89 7.15 3.05
CA ILE A 167 11.82 8.13 2.83
C ILE A 167 12.25 9.54 3.25
N LEU A 168 12.90 9.69 4.40
CA LEU A 168 13.37 10.99 4.87
C LEU A 168 14.46 11.58 3.97
N ASP A 169 15.38 10.74 3.49
CA ASP A 169 16.42 11.14 2.55
C ASP A 169 15.79 11.60 1.22
N GLU A 170 14.79 10.88 0.69
CA GLU A 170 14.08 11.27 -0.54
C GLU A 170 13.25 12.55 -0.40
N ILE A 171 12.52 12.73 0.71
CA ILE A 171 11.81 13.98 0.99
C ILE A 171 12.80 15.14 1.01
N LEU A 172 13.96 14.97 1.64
CA LEU A 172 14.98 16.00 1.71
C LEU A 172 15.59 16.33 0.34
N ILE A 173 15.84 15.32 -0.49
CA ILE A 173 16.29 15.50 -1.88
C ILE A 173 15.27 16.33 -2.65
N PHE A 174 13.99 15.95 -2.57
CA PHE A 174 12.91 16.67 -3.25
C PHE A 174 12.79 18.13 -2.78
N LEU A 175 12.87 18.39 -1.46
CA LEU A 175 12.80 19.76 -0.93
C LEU A 175 13.98 20.65 -1.34
N LYS A 176 15.13 20.05 -1.64
CA LYS A 176 16.32 20.75 -2.14
C LYS A 176 16.36 20.86 -3.66
N HIS A 177 15.54 20.08 -4.36
CA HIS A 177 15.50 20.02 -5.81
C HIS A 177 14.87 21.32 -6.35
N GLU A 178 15.53 21.93 -7.34
CA GLU A 178 14.98 23.10 -8.02
C GLU A 178 13.81 22.64 -8.90
N THR A 179 12.74 23.44 -8.98
CA THR A 179 11.60 23.07 -9.83
C THR A 179 12.03 22.98 -11.30
N THR A 180 12.15 21.76 -11.81
CA THR A 180 12.47 21.48 -13.21
C THR A 180 11.21 21.08 -13.98
N LYS A 181 11.17 21.39 -15.28
CA LYS A 181 10.20 20.82 -16.22
C LYS A 181 10.94 19.86 -17.12
N THR A 182 10.54 18.59 -17.12
CA THR A 182 11.17 17.55 -17.93
C THR A 182 10.25 17.12 -19.07
N ASP A 183 10.75 16.24 -19.93
CA ASP A 183 9.95 15.59 -20.98
C ASP A 183 9.26 14.30 -20.47
N ILE A 184 9.31 14.00 -19.17
CA ILE A 184 8.70 12.80 -18.58
C ILE A 184 7.18 12.77 -18.83
N PRO A 185 6.40 13.85 -18.64
CA PRO A 185 4.96 13.83 -18.96
C PRO A 185 4.66 13.49 -20.43
N GLU A 186 5.41 14.06 -21.37
CA GLU A 186 5.32 13.78 -22.81
C GLU A 186 5.68 12.32 -23.15
N ALA A 187 6.74 11.80 -22.55
CA ALA A 187 7.12 10.41 -22.70
C ALA A 187 6.05 9.46 -22.13
N LEU A 188 5.45 9.80 -20.99
CA LEU A 188 4.33 9.05 -20.41
C LEU A 188 3.08 9.08 -21.29
N TYR A 189 2.79 10.20 -21.94
CA TYR A 189 1.73 10.26 -22.95
C TYR A 189 2.01 9.29 -24.10
N THR A 190 3.24 9.26 -24.60
CA THR A 190 3.66 8.32 -25.65
C THR A 190 3.56 6.87 -25.19
N LEU A 191 3.97 6.59 -23.95
CA LEU A 191 3.85 5.28 -23.33
C LEU A 191 2.39 4.85 -23.17
N PHE A 192 1.48 5.78 -22.88
CA PHE A 192 0.05 5.49 -22.74
C PHE A 192 -0.57 4.98 -24.05
N GLU A 193 -0.11 5.52 -25.19
CA GLU A 193 -0.57 5.11 -26.52
C GLU A 193 0.06 3.78 -26.97
N THR A 194 1.32 3.55 -26.62
CA THR A 194 2.13 2.46 -27.20
C THR A 194 2.36 1.26 -26.27
N LEU A 195 2.35 1.47 -24.95
CA LEU A 195 2.78 0.52 -23.93
C LEU A 195 4.15 -0.12 -24.27
N ASN A 196 5.09 0.70 -24.76
CA ASN A 196 6.40 0.25 -25.22
C ASN A 196 7.43 0.18 -24.07
N LEU A 197 8.18 -0.92 -23.98
CA LEU A 197 9.15 -1.18 -22.91
C LEU A 197 10.41 -0.29 -22.99
N GLU A 198 10.85 0.09 -24.19
CA GLU A 198 11.98 1.00 -24.39
C GLU A 198 11.62 2.39 -23.86
N THR A 199 10.45 2.92 -24.23
CA THR A 199 9.93 4.18 -23.70
C THR A 199 9.82 4.15 -22.17
N LEU A 200 9.35 3.04 -21.60
CA LEU A 200 9.30 2.87 -20.14
C LEU A 200 10.69 2.94 -19.48
N THR A 201 11.69 2.32 -20.12
CA THR A 201 13.08 2.30 -19.64
C THR A 201 13.70 3.70 -19.68
N ASP A 202 13.44 4.46 -20.74
CA ASP A 202 13.87 5.84 -20.88
C ASP A 202 13.25 6.73 -19.79
N ILE A 203 11.93 6.60 -19.56
CA ILE A 203 11.23 7.31 -18.48
C ILE A 203 11.85 7.02 -17.12
N LYS A 204 12.15 5.73 -16.83
CA LYS A 204 12.80 5.32 -15.58
C LYS A 204 14.15 6.00 -15.40
N THR A 205 14.97 6.00 -16.44
CA THR A 205 16.32 6.59 -16.40
C THR A 205 16.26 8.11 -16.26
N MET A 206 15.36 8.78 -16.98
CA MET A 206 15.12 10.22 -16.83
C MET A 206 14.68 10.58 -15.41
N PHE A 207 13.70 9.85 -14.86
CA PHE A 207 13.17 10.11 -13.53
C PHE A 207 14.24 9.92 -12.45
N MET A 208 14.96 8.81 -12.47
CA MET A 208 16.01 8.53 -11.49
C MET A 208 17.14 9.55 -11.54
N LYS A 209 17.51 10.00 -12.75
CA LYS A 209 18.55 11.02 -12.93
C LYS A 209 18.12 12.38 -12.41
N GLU A 210 16.91 12.83 -12.77
CA GLU A 210 16.43 14.17 -12.41
C GLU A 210 16.16 14.29 -10.92
N TYR A 211 15.41 13.34 -10.36
CA TYR A 211 14.98 13.37 -8.96
C TYR A 211 15.98 12.69 -8.02
N GLN A 212 17.12 12.22 -8.54
CA GLN A 212 18.19 11.55 -7.79
C GLN A 212 17.69 10.39 -6.93
N VAL A 213 16.70 9.64 -7.44
CA VAL A 213 16.05 8.53 -6.73
C VAL A 213 16.85 7.24 -6.94
N PRO A 214 17.26 6.52 -5.86
CA PRO A 214 17.94 5.24 -5.96
C PRO A 214 17.11 4.15 -6.67
N THR A 215 17.78 3.15 -7.25
CA THR A 215 17.11 2.05 -7.99
C THR A 215 16.22 1.19 -7.08
N ASP A 216 16.61 1.01 -5.84
CA ASP A 216 15.93 0.23 -4.79
C ASP A 216 14.94 1.07 -3.97
N SER A 217 14.69 2.30 -4.40
CA SER A 217 13.81 3.23 -3.72
C SER A 217 12.36 2.72 -3.63
N PRO A 218 11.69 2.90 -2.47
CA PRO A 218 10.26 2.68 -2.32
C PRO A 218 9.42 3.79 -2.97
N HIS A 219 10.01 4.73 -3.72
CA HIS A 219 9.29 5.82 -4.36
C HIS A 219 8.15 5.28 -5.23
N ARG A 220 6.95 5.82 -5.04
CA ARG A 220 5.73 5.31 -5.66
C ARG A 220 5.77 5.36 -7.19
N PHE A 221 6.50 6.32 -7.76
CA PHE A 221 6.75 6.39 -9.20
C PHE A 221 7.59 5.20 -9.67
N ILE A 222 8.72 4.92 -9.02
CA ILE A 222 9.62 3.80 -9.35
C ILE A 222 8.89 2.46 -9.22
N TRP A 223 8.16 2.27 -8.12
CA TRP A 223 7.37 1.05 -7.92
C TRP A 223 6.32 0.85 -9.03
N ARG A 224 5.63 1.91 -9.47
CA ARG A 224 4.68 1.83 -10.59
C ARG A 224 5.34 1.54 -11.93
N LEU A 225 6.57 2.01 -12.17
CA LEU A 225 7.33 1.63 -13.34
C LEU A 225 7.60 0.11 -13.34
N GLY A 226 7.96 -0.46 -12.20
CA GLY A 226 8.11 -1.92 -12.05
C GLY A 226 6.83 -2.70 -12.37
N LEU A 227 5.68 -2.22 -11.88
CA LEU A 227 4.38 -2.82 -12.26
C LEU A 227 4.12 -2.75 -13.78
N LEU A 228 4.53 -1.67 -14.44
CA LEU A 228 4.38 -1.53 -15.88
C LEU A 228 5.32 -2.44 -16.67
N GLU A 229 6.55 -2.64 -16.21
CA GLU A 229 7.48 -3.60 -16.81
C GLU A 229 6.83 -5.00 -16.88
N GLU A 230 6.15 -5.40 -15.80
CA GLU A 230 5.41 -6.67 -15.75
C GLU A 230 4.17 -6.68 -16.65
N VAL A 231 3.38 -5.60 -16.67
CA VAL A 231 2.15 -5.55 -17.48
C VAL A 231 2.43 -5.54 -18.97
N ILE A 232 3.46 -4.80 -19.41
CA ILE A 232 3.82 -4.70 -20.83
C ILE A 232 4.26 -6.07 -21.37
N THR A 233 4.89 -6.89 -20.52
CA THR A 233 5.33 -8.25 -20.88
C THR A 233 4.27 -9.32 -20.61
N TRP A 234 3.12 -8.93 -20.04
CA TRP A 234 2.03 -9.83 -19.72
C TRP A 234 1.07 -9.98 -20.90
N VAL A 235 1.19 -11.11 -21.61
CA VAL A 235 0.35 -11.44 -22.76
C VAL A 235 -0.59 -12.59 -22.42
N GLU A 236 -1.88 -12.41 -22.70
CA GLU A 236 -2.90 -13.43 -22.55
C GLU A 236 -3.36 -13.94 -23.92
N THR A 237 -3.63 -15.25 -24.03
CA THR A 237 -4.15 -15.84 -25.27
C THR A 237 -5.63 -15.50 -25.49
N ASP A 238 -6.36 -15.27 -24.41
CA ASP A 238 -7.74 -14.84 -24.45
C ASP A 238 -7.82 -13.33 -24.73
N VAL A 239 -8.48 -12.97 -25.84
CA VAL A 239 -8.56 -11.58 -26.32
C VAL A 239 -9.18 -10.64 -25.29
N GLU A 240 -10.23 -11.06 -24.58
CA GLU A 240 -10.89 -10.19 -23.59
C GLU A 240 -10.01 -9.95 -22.36
N LEU A 241 -9.23 -10.96 -21.95
CA LEU A 241 -8.25 -10.82 -20.87
C LEU A 241 -7.06 -9.97 -21.30
N ASN A 242 -6.59 -10.11 -22.55
CA ASN A 242 -5.50 -9.30 -23.07
C ASN A 242 -5.90 -7.82 -23.19
N ASP A 243 -7.13 -7.53 -23.61
CA ASP A 243 -7.70 -6.17 -23.58
C ASP A 243 -7.78 -5.61 -22.15
N PHE A 244 -8.12 -6.46 -21.18
CA PHE A 244 -8.15 -6.10 -19.77
C PHE A 244 -6.75 -5.81 -19.21
N VAL A 245 -5.74 -6.61 -19.55
CA VAL A 245 -4.34 -6.36 -19.18
C VAL A 245 -3.83 -5.05 -19.81
N SER A 246 -4.17 -4.79 -21.08
CA SER A 246 -3.86 -3.51 -21.73
C SER A 246 -4.51 -2.32 -21.01
N HIS A 247 -5.76 -2.47 -20.56
CA HIS A 247 -6.45 -1.46 -19.75
C HIS A 247 -5.77 -1.23 -18.38
N ILE A 248 -5.29 -2.29 -17.73
CA ILE A 248 -4.46 -2.19 -16.51
C ILE A 248 -3.23 -1.33 -16.79
N GLY A 249 -2.50 -1.62 -17.87
CA GLY A 249 -1.29 -0.88 -18.27
C GLY A 249 -1.56 0.60 -18.43
N LYS A 250 -2.56 0.95 -19.26
CA LYS A 250 -2.98 2.35 -19.47
C LYS A 250 -3.40 3.06 -18.17
N THR A 251 -4.04 2.34 -17.25
CA THR A 251 -4.39 2.89 -15.93
C THR A 251 -3.16 3.17 -15.06
N GLN A 252 -2.12 2.35 -15.13
CA GLN A 252 -0.86 2.60 -14.41
C GLN A 252 -0.10 3.79 -15.03
N VAL A 253 -0.03 3.88 -16.36
CA VAL A 253 0.59 5.02 -17.05
C VAL A 253 -0.13 6.32 -16.69
N SER A 254 -1.46 6.33 -16.66
CA SER A 254 -2.24 7.51 -16.27
C SER A 254 -1.88 8.01 -14.87
N LYS A 255 -1.68 7.10 -13.92
CA LYS A 255 -1.26 7.46 -12.55
C LYS A 255 0.18 7.98 -12.50
N LEU A 256 1.08 7.47 -13.32
CA LEU A 256 2.43 8.01 -13.45
C LEU A 256 2.40 9.41 -14.05
N TYR A 257 1.55 9.62 -15.06
CA TYR A 257 1.37 10.93 -15.71
C TYR A 257 0.89 11.98 -14.71
N GLU A 258 -0.12 11.64 -13.89
CA GLU A 258 -0.57 12.50 -12.78
C GLU A 258 0.57 12.84 -11.81
N ILE A 259 1.36 11.84 -11.39
CA ILE A 259 2.50 12.07 -10.49
C ILE A 259 3.53 13.01 -11.12
N ALA A 260 3.90 12.80 -12.38
CA ALA A 260 4.88 13.64 -13.07
C ALA A 260 4.39 15.08 -13.23
N LEU A 261 3.11 15.27 -13.56
CA LEU A 261 2.51 16.62 -13.61
C LEU A 261 2.54 17.31 -12.26
N ASP A 262 2.20 16.59 -11.19
CA ASP A 262 2.19 17.12 -9.82
C ASP A 262 3.60 17.52 -9.36
N LEU A 263 4.61 16.67 -9.58
CA LEU A 263 6.00 16.96 -9.20
C LEU A 263 6.55 18.18 -9.93
N GLU A 264 6.14 18.41 -11.19
CA GLU A 264 6.57 19.55 -12.00
C GLU A 264 5.64 20.76 -11.90
N ASN A 265 4.58 20.68 -11.08
CA ASN A 265 3.51 21.69 -10.97
C ASN A 265 2.93 22.11 -12.34
N ARG A 266 2.67 21.12 -13.19
CA ARG A 266 2.14 21.28 -14.55
C ARG A 266 0.67 20.91 -14.59
N LYS A 267 -0.08 21.59 -15.47
CA LYS A 267 -1.44 21.19 -15.83
C LYS A 267 -1.38 20.34 -17.09
N GLY A 268 -2.03 19.18 -17.07
CA GLY A 268 -2.18 18.30 -18.22
C GLY A 268 -3.64 17.93 -18.47
N LYS A 269 -3.87 17.09 -19.48
CA LYS A 269 -5.19 16.52 -19.77
C LYS A 269 -5.28 15.13 -19.15
N ASP A 270 -6.46 14.78 -18.64
CA ASP A 270 -6.70 13.44 -18.14
C ASP A 270 -6.52 12.39 -19.25
N LEU A 271 -5.73 11.36 -18.97
CA LEU A 271 -5.56 10.22 -19.86
C LEU A 271 -6.70 9.22 -19.61
N TYR A 272 -7.60 9.07 -20.58
CA TYR A 272 -8.75 8.20 -20.44
C TYR A 272 -8.53 6.85 -21.12
N ALA A 273 -8.48 5.78 -20.33
CA ALA A 273 -8.47 4.41 -20.82
C ALA A 273 -9.91 3.89 -20.95
N PRO A 274 -10.39 3.52 -22.16
CA PRO A 274 -11.71 2.94 -22.33
C PRO A 274 -11.89 1.67 -21.51
N ILE A 275 -13.03 1.56 -20.81
CA ILE A 275 -13.36 0.38 -20.00
C ILE A 275 -13.64 -0.81 -20.95
N PRO A 276 -12.91 -1.94 -20.84
CA PRO A 276 -13.11 -3.11 -21.69
C PRO A 276 -14.45 -3.81 -21.36
N ASN A 277 -14.99 -4.56 -22.32
CA ASN A 277 -16.31 -5.16 -22.18
C ASN A 277 -16.40 -6.15 -21.02
N ILE A 278 -15.35 -6.92 -20.77
CA ILE A 278 -15.28 -7.86 -19.65
C ILE A 278 -15.41 -7.12 -18.30
N LEU A 279 -14.78 -5.96 -18.16
CA LEU A 279 -14.86 -5.12 -16.96
C LEU A 279 -16.25 -4.45 -16.82
N LYS A 280 -16.86 -4.03 -17.94
CA LYS A 280 -18.26 -3.55 -17.94
C LYS A 280 -19.21 -4.65 -17.45
N GLY A 281 -19.02 -5.90 -17.89
CA GLY A 281 -19.79 -7.06 -17.44
C GLY A 281 -19.64 -7.31 -15.94
N PHE A 282 -18.41 -7.22 -15.43
CA PHE A 282 -18.12 -7.28 -14.01
C PHE A 282 -18.81 -6.16 -13.21
N TYR A 283 -18.71 -4.90 -13.64
CA TYR A 283 -19.37 -3.80 -12.94
C TYR A 283 -20.90 -3.89 -12.95
N LYS A 284 -21.50 -4.44 -14.02
CA LYS A 284 -22.94 -4.75 -14.03
C LYS A 284 -23.29 -5.81 -12.99
N PHE A 285 -22.45 -6.84 -12.84
CA PHE A 285 -22.63 -7.88 -11.82
C PHE A 285 -22.52 -7.31 -10.39
N ILE A 286 -21.50 -6.48 -10.11
CA ILE A 286 -21.34 -5.81 -8.82
C ILE A 286 -22.56 -4.93 -8.51
N ARG A 287 -23.03 -4.16 -9.50
CA ARG A 287 -24.22 -3.32 -9.36
C ARG A 287 -25.47 -4.11 -8.98
N ALA A 288 -25.65 -5.33 -9.49
CA ALA A 288 -26.80 -6.17 -9.15
C ALA A 288 -26.78 -6.64 -7.68
N HIS A 289 -25.61 -6.65 -7.04
CA HIS A 289 -25.40 -7.11 -5.66
C HIS A 289 -24.76 -6.02 -4.79
N GLU A 290 -24.97 -4.74 -5.12
CA GLU A 290 -24.12 -3.62 -4.67
C GLU A 290 -23.98 -3.54 -3.15
N SER A 291 -25.08 -3.76 -2.40
CA SER A 291 -25.09 -3.67 -0.93
C SER A 291 -24.15 -4.66 -0.25
N TYR A 292 -23.86 -5.81 -0.87
CA TYR A 292 -23.01 -6.85 -0.31
C TYR A 292 -21.65 -6.91 -1.03
N ALA A 293 -21.68 -6.97 -2.36
CA ALA A 293 -20.48 -7.16 -3.18
C ALA A 293 -19.47 -6.01 -3.05
N LEU A 294 -19.92 -4.77 -2.82
CA LEU A 294 -19.03 -3.61 -2.66
C LEU A 294 -18.05 -3.77 -1.50
N HIS A 295 -18.48 -4.43 -0.41
CA HIS A 295 -17.61 -4.67 0.75
C HIS A 295 -16.51 -5.69 0.44
N LEU A 296 -16.81 -6.70 -0.37
CA LEU A 296 -15.89 -7.76 -0.77
C LEU A 296 -14.78 -7.26 -1.69
N LEU A 297 -15.01 -6.17 -2.44
CA LEU A 297 -13.98 -5.59 -3.32
C LEU A 297 -12.80 -4.94 -2.57
N LYS A 298 -12.94 -4.67 -1.26
CA LYS A 298 -11.97 -3.88 -0.50
C LYS A 298 -10.59 -4.53 -0.45
N ASN A 299 -10.54 -5.86 -0.38
CA ASN A 299 -9.32 -6.60 -0.06
C ASN A 299 -8.76 -7.39 -1.26
N LEU A 300 -9.43 -7.38 -2.41
CA LEU A 300 -9.01 -8.17 -3.59
C LEU A 300 -7.68 -7.75 -4.21
N HIS A 301 -7.16 -6.58 -3.87
CA HIS A 301 -5.90 -6.04 -4.38
C HIS A 301 -4.69 -6.40 -3.49
N ASP A 302 -4.91 -7.17 -2.44
CA ASP A 302 -3.90 -7.45 -1.43
C ASP A 302 -3.94 -8.95 -1.14
N LYS A 303 -3.03 -9.69 -1.77
CA LYS A 303 -3.02 -11.15 -1.76
C LYS A 303 -2.83 -11.72 -0.35
N GLU A 304 -2.01 -11.03 0.44
CA GLU A 304 -1.67 -11.41 1.82
C GLU A 304 -2.74 -10.96 2.83
N HIS A 305 -3.79 -10.25 2.38
CA HIS A 305 -4.87 -9.84 3.26
C HIS A 305 -5.62 -11.07 3.79
N PRO A 306 -5.88 -11.17 5.12
CA PRO A 306 -6.56 -12.34 5.72
C PRO A 306 -7.96 -12.66 5.18
N LEU A 307 -8.58 -11.70 4.49
CA LEU A 307 -9.91 -11.83 3.87
C LEU A 307 -9.86 -11.95 2.34
N HIS A 308 -8.69 -11.90 1.70
CA HIS A 308 -8.55 -11.92 0.24
C HIS A 308 -9.32 -13.09 -0.41
N ASP A 309 -8.95 -14.31 -0.02
CA ASP A 309 -9.56 -15.53 -0.56
C ASP A 309 -11.04 -15.66 -0.19
N ALA A 310 -11.39 -15.31 1.05
CA ALA A 310 -12.76 -15.40 1.53
C ALA A 310 -13.68 -14.43 0.77
N ASP A 311 -13.24 -13.20 0.54
CA ASP A 311 -13.96 -12.19 -0.23
C ASP A 311 -14.10 -12.62 -1.71
N LEU A 312 -13.04 -13.18 -2.28
CA LEU A 312 -13.04 -13.68 -3.65
C LEU A 312 -14.02 -14.85 -3.83
N ILE A 313 -13.98 -15.84 -2.94
CA ILE A 313 -14.91 -16.99 -2.94
C ILE A 313 -16.34 -16.53 -2.73
N ALA A 314 -16.56 -15.57 -1.83
CA ALA A 314 -17.88 -14.98 -1.60
C ALA A 314 -18.41 -14.25 -2.84
N LEU A 315 -17.58 -13.54 -3.61
CA LEU A 315 -18.01 -12.96 -4.88
C LEU A 315 -18.35 -14.03 -5.92
N MET A 316 -17.59 -15.11 -5.98
CA MET A 316 -17.84 -16.21 -6.91
C MET A 316 -19.14 -16.97 -6.59
N SER A 317 -19.62 -16.94 -5.35
CA SER A 317 -20.87 -17.60 -4.94
C SER A 317 -22.14 -16.81 -5.26
N LEU A 318 -22.03 -15.54 -5.67
CA LEU A 318 -23.16 -14.67 -6.05
C LEU A 318 -23.64 -14.91 -7.49
N ASN A 319 -23.41 -16.09 -8.06
CA ASN A 319 -23.78 -16.45 -9.44
C ASN A 319 -23.34 -15.40 -10.48
N PRO A 320 -22.02 -15.13 -10.61
CA PRO A 320 -21.52 -14.12 -11.54
C PRO A 320 -21.87 -14.45 -12.99
N ASN A 321 -22.13 -13.41 -13.79
CA ASN A 321 -22.28 -13.55 -15.25
C ASN A 321 -20.96 -14.03 -15.90
N LYS A 322 -20.99 -14.37 -17.20
CA LYS A 322 -19.84 -14.94 -17.91
C LYS A 322 -18.58 -14.10 -17.75
N GLU A 323 -18.69 -12.79 -17.93
CA GLU A 323 -17.58 -11.84 -17.86
C GLU A 323 -17.03 -11.71 -16.43
N ALA A 324 -17.91 -11.58 -15.43
CA ALA A 324 -17.53 -11.49 -14.03
C ALA A 324 -16.88 -12.79 -13.54
N SER A 325 -17.44 -13.95 -13.90
CA SER A 325 -16.91 -15.26 -13.56
C SER A 325 -15.50 -15.44 -14.13
N LYS A 326 -15.29 -14.97 -15.37
CA LYS A 326 -13.98 -15.01 -16.03
C LYS A 326 -12.95 -14.12 -15.32
N LEU A 327 -13.29 -12.88 -14.96
CA LEU A 327 -12.36 -12.00 -14.20
C LEU A 327 -12.06 -12.49 -12.78
N LEU A 328 -13.07 -13.03 -12.08
CA LEU A 328 -12.86 -13.57 -10.73
C LEU A 328 -11.98 -14.82 -10.76
N ARG A 329 -12.14 -15.70 -11.76
CA ARG A 329 -11.22 -16.83 -11.99
C ARG A 329 -9.83 -16.35 -12.37
N PHE A 330 -9.75 -15.38 -13.28
CA PHE A 330 -8.48 -14.80 -13.70
C PHE A 330 -7.69 -14.24 -12.51
N LEU A 331 -8.36 -13.55 -11.58
CA LEU A 331 -7.77 -13.11 -10.32
C LEU A 331 -7.34 -14.29 -9.44
N LYS A 332 -8.24 -15.27 -9.24
CA LYS A 332 -8.00 -16.45 -8.39
C LYS A 332 -6.77 -17.26 -8.82
N ASP A 333 -6.54 -17.34 -10.12
CA ASP A 333 -5.46 -18.16 -10.70
C ASP A 333 -4.08 -17.46 -10.61
N GLN A 334 -4.03 -16.18 -10.22
CA GLN A 334 -2.76 -15.46 -10.06
C GLN A 334 -2.01 -15.87 -8.79
N LYS A 335 -0.75 -16.26 -8.98
CA LYS A 335 0.20 -16.49 -7.86
C LYS A 335 1.06 -15.27 -7.58
N ASP A 336 1.21 -14.40 -8.57
CA ASP A 336 2.03 -13.20 -8.49
C ASP A 336 1.28 -12.08 -7.74
N GLU A 337 1.90 -11.51 -6.72
CA GLU A 337 1.28 -10.48 -5.88
C GLU A 337 1.04 -9.17 -6.64
N HIS A 338 1.95 -8.76 -7.53
CA HIS A 338 1.79 -7.56 -8.33
C HIS A 338 0.61 -7.70 -9.30
N LYS A 339 0.45 -8.86 -9.95
CA LYS A 339 -0.72 -9.15 -10.78
C LYS A 339 -2.02 -9.13 -9.98
N VAL A 340 -2.04 -9.75 -8.80
CA VAL A 340 -3.20 -9.69 -7.88
C VAL A 340 -3.52 -8.24 -7.53
N PHE A 341 -2.52 -7.45 -7.13
CA PHE A 341 -2.67 -6.04 -6.82
C PHE A 341 -3.27 -5.25 -7.98
N MET A 342 -2.77 -5.46 -9.19
CA MET A 342 -3.21 -4.73 -10.38
C MET A 342 -4.64 -5.09 -10.77
N ILE A 343 -4.98 -6.37 -10.86
CA ILE A 343 -6.34 -6.82 -11.16
C ILE A 343 -7.29 -6.31 -10.08
N GLY A 344 -7.01 -6.61 -8.81
CA GLY A 344 -7.87 -6.24 -7.67
C GLY A 344 -8.07 -4.73 -7.57
N SER A 345 -7.04 -3.93 -7.88
CA SER A 345 -7.14 -2.46 -7.93
C SER A 345 -8.12 -1.97 -9.00
N ILE A 346 -8.16 -2.59 -10.18
CA ILE A 346 -9.13 -2.25 -11.23
C ILE A 346 -10.54 -2.68 -10.83
N LEU A 347 -10.71 -3.89 -10.27
CA LEU A 347 -12.02 -4.37 -9.82
C LEU A 347 -12.60 -3.46 -8.73
N ARG A 348 -11.77 -3.04 -7.76
CA ARG A 348 -12.11 -2.07 -6.71
C ARG A 348 -12.46 -0.68 -7.24
N GLY A 349 -12.07 -0.37 -8.48
CA GLY A 349 -12.38 0.89 -9.17
C GLY A 349 -13.87 1.14 -9.43
N TYR A 350 -14.74 0.15 -9.18
CA TYR A 350 -16.19 0.32 -9.27
C TYR A 350 -16.67 1.53 -8.46
N ARG A 351 -17.50 2.38 -9.09
CA ARG A 351 -18.16 3.52 -8.44
C ARG A 351 -19.65 3.20 -8.26
N PRO A 352 -20.14 3.15 -7.00
CA PRO A 352 -21.57 2.98 -6.73
C PRO A 352 -22.40 4.07 -7.40
N LYS A 353 -23.68 3.80 -7.68
CA LYS A 353 -24.58 4.90 -8.06
C LYS A 353 -24.62 5.89 -6.89
N SER A 354 -24.36 7.17 -7.17
CA SER A 354 -24.67 8.24 -6.23
C SER A 354 -26.13 8.08 -5.81
N LYS A 355 -26.38 7.96 -4.50
CA LYS A 355 -27.73 7.99 -3.95
C LYS A 355 -28.36 9.36 -4.18
#